data_AF-A0A1E7FTE2-F1
#
_entry.id   AF-A0A1E7FTE2-F1
#
_cell.length_a   1.000
_cell.length_b   1.000
_cell.length_c   1.000
_cell.angle_alpha   90.00
_cell.angle_beta   90.00
_cell.angle_gamma   90.00
#
_symmetry.space_group_name_H-M   'P 1'
#
loop_
_entity.id
_entity.type
_entity.pdbx_description
1 polymer ?
#
loop_
_entity_poly.entity_id
_entity_poly.type
_entity_poly.pdbx_seq_one_letter_code
_entity_poly.pdbx_strand_id
1 'polypeptide(L)'
;MKLPGSRPDVLRTRSSSGPSPVGGSFGGTDSQKIMALDDFELQAVYYNMACAHSRLGNIAESIANLENSFKNGFDNYSTVRGDPDLDPIKKDRDFEKLMETYDGKGFFNPFGLFGSKK
;
A
#
# COMPACT_ATOMS: atom_id res chain seq x y z
N MET A 1 12.52 -3.98 17.98
CA MET A 1 12.61 -2.74 18.79
C MET A 1 11.19 -2.32 19.12
N LYS A 2 10.84 -2.07 20.39
CA LYS A 2 9.48 -1.63 20.77
C LYS A 2 9.46 -0.11 20.79
N LEU A 3 8.92 0.50 19.75
CA LEU A 3 8.81 1.96 19.67
C LEU A 3 7.50 2.43 20.36
N PRO A 4 7.47 3.65 20.90
CA PRO A 4 6.21 4.25 21.37
C PRO A 4 5.21 4.29 20.21
N GLY A 5 4.00 3.76 20.41
CA GLY A 5 2.95 3.69 19.38
C GLY A 5 2.87 2.37 18.63
N SER A 6 3.90 1.51 18.66
CA SER A 6 3.84 0.23 17.96
C SER A 6 2.73 -0.66 18.52
N ARG A 7 1.76 -1.01 17.66
CA ARG A 7 0.63 -1.87 18.00
C ARG A 7 1.04 -3.33 17.83
N PRO A 8 0.99 -4.15 18.88
CA PRO A 8 1.27 -5.56 18.72
C PRO A 8 0.09 -6.26 18.05
N ASP A 9 0.36 -7.06 17.04
CA ASP A 9 -0.61 -7.96 16.43
C ASP A 9 -0.43 -9.39 16.99
N VAL A 10 -1.49 -10.21 16.92
CA VAL A 10 -1.48 -11.58 17.42
C VAL A 10 -1.74 -12.53 16.27
N LEU A 11 -0.66 -13.15 15.78
CA LEU A 11 -0.74 -14.21 14.80
C LEU A 11 -1.15 -15.50 15.50
N ARG A 12 -2.29 -16.06 15.09
CA ARG A 12 -2.73 -17.39 15.54
C ARG A 12 -2.40 -18.43 14.49
N THR A 13 -1.54 -19.38 14.85
CA THR A 13 -1.22 -20.54 14.01
C THR A 13 -1.87 -21.79 14.58
N ARG A 14 -2.23 -22.74 13.72
CA ARG A 14 -2.80 -24.02 14.17
C ARG A 14 -1.69 -24.83 14.84
N SER A 15 -1.86 -25.27 16.09
CA SER A 15 -0.81 -26.01 16.81
C SER A 15 -0.68 -27.48 16.37
N SER A 16 -1.74 -28.04 15.75
CA SER A 16 -1.78 -29.43 15.29
C SER A 16 -2.16 -29.53 13.81
N SER A 17 -1.39 -30.30 13.05
CA SER A 17 -1.63 -30.60 11.63
C SER A 17 -2.67 -31.72 11.45
N GLY A 18 -3.83 -31.61 12.08
CA GLY A 18 -4.89 -32.62 11.96
C GLY A 18 -6.17 -32.30 12.72
N PRO A 19 -7.26 -33.06 12.47
CA PRO A 19 -8.45 -32.99 13.30
C PRO A 19 -8.11 -33.36 14.75
N SER A 20 -8.77 -32.70 15.71
CA SER A 20 -8.52 -32.96 17.13
C SER A 20 -8.70 -34.45 17.47
N PRO A 21 -7.82 -35.05 18.31
CA PRO A 21 -7.94 -36.45 18.73
C PRO A 21 -9.28 -36.79 19.40
N VAL A 22 -9.96 -35.79 19.97
CA VAL A 22 -11.24 -35.97 20.69
C VAL A 22 -12.48 -35.61 19.86
N GLY A 23 -12.31 -35.33 18.56
CA GLY A 23 -13.41 -35.06 17.62
C GLY A 23 -14.07 -33.68 17.81
N GLY A 24 -14.63 -33.14 16.73
CA GLY A 24 -15.52 -31.97 16.73
C GLY A 24 -14.86 -30.57 16.74
N SER A 25 -13.64 -30.41 17.23
CA SER A 25 -12.92 -29.12 17.21
C SER A 25 -11.69 -29.16 16.32
N PHE A 26 -11.40 -28.08 15.60
CA PHE A 26 -10.04 -27.83 15.14
C PHE A 26 -9.17 -27.72 16.40
N GLY A 27 -8.05 -28.46 16.49
CA GLY A 27 -7.20 -28.47 17.68
C GLY A 27 -6.72 -27.07 18.12
N GLY A 28 -5.96 -27.00 19.23
CA GLY A 28 -5.50 -25.74 19.80
C GLY A 28 -4.80 -24.81 18.79
N THR A 29 -4.91 -23.50 19.01
CA THR A 29 -4.15 -22.49 18.26
C THR A 29 -3.03 -21.95 19.13
N ASP A 30 -1.80 -21.96 18.61
CA ASP A 30 -0.70 -21.22 19.22
C ASP A 30 -0.81 -19.75 18.82
N SER A 31 -0.60 -18.87 19.80
CA SER A 31 -0.67 -17.42 19.60
C SER A 31 0.73 -16.84 19.74
N GLN A 32 1.23 -16.20 18.70
CA GLN A 32 2.48 -15.44 18.74
C GLN A 32 2.18 -13.95 18.61
N LYS A 33 2.74 -13.17 19.53
CA LYS A 33 2.68 -11.71 19.46
C LYS A 33 3.73 -11.25 18.45
N ILE A 34 3.27 -10.66 17.35
CA ILE A 34 4.13 -10.14 16.29
C ILE A 34 4.08 -8.62 16.29
N MET A 35 5.18 -8.01 15.86
CA MET A 35 5.26 -6.57 15.62
C MET A 35 5.26 -6.37 14.10
N ALA A 36 4.09 -6.51 13.49
CA ALA A 36 3.88 -6.21 12.08
C ALA A 36 3.52 -4.73 11.92
N LEU A 37 3.92 -4.14 10.79
CA LEU A 37 3.40 -2.84 10.39
C LEU A 37 1.98 -3.04 9.87
N ASP A 38 1.07 -2.15 10.26
CA ASP A 38 -0.25 -2.12 9.63
C ASP A 38 -0.17 -1.49 8.22
N ASP A 39 -1.25 -1.62 7.44
CA ASP A 39 -1.28 -1.13 6.06
C ASP A 39 -1.01 0.38 5.97
N PHE A 40 -1.48 1.17 6.94
CA PHE A 40 -1.27 2.61 6.97
C PHE A 40 0.18 2.97 7.30
N GLU A 41 0.81 2.23 8.21
CA GLU A 41 2.23 2.36 8.52
C GLU A 41 3.07 2.00 7.30
N LEU A 42 2.73 0.94 6.57
CA LEU A 42 3.42 0.56 5.32
C LEU A 42 3.28 1.65 4.26
N GLN A 43 2.07 2.16 4.03
CA GLN A 43 1.83 3.28 3.10
C GLN A 43 2.71 4.49 3.43
N ALA A 44 2.72 4.90 4.70
CA ALA A 44 3.48 6.05 5.17
C ALA A 44 5.00 5.84 5.08
N VAL A 45 5.49 4.65 5.44
CA VAL A 45 6.92 4.30 5.34
C VAL A 45 7.38 4.41 3.90
N TYR A 46 6.68 3.75 2.97
CA TYR A 46 7.04 3.78 1.56
C TYR A 46 6.93 5.17 0.95
N TYR A 47 5.90 5.94 1.30
CA TYR A 47 5.73 7.31 0.83
C TYR A 47 6.89 8.21 1.31
N ASN A 48 7.24 8.13 2.59
CA ASN A 48 8.34 8.92 3.15
C ASN A 48 9.70 8.51 2.57
N MET A 49 9.91 7.22 2.31
CA MET A 49 11.10 6.73 1.61
C MET A 49 11.16 7.27 0.18
N ALA A 50 10.03 7.32 -0.54
CA ALA A 50 9.95 7.91 -1.87
C ALA A 50 10.38 9.39 -1.84
N CYS A 51 9.87 10.16 -0.89
CA CYS A 51 10.22 11.57 -0.69
C CYS A 51 11.73 11.75 -0.41
N ALA A 52 12.27 10.95 0.52
CA ALA A 52 13.70 10.99 0.85
C ALA A 52 14.59 10.67 -0.35
N HIS A 53 14.27 9.59 -1.09
CA HIS A 53 15.03 9.20 -2.29
C HIS A 53 14.92 10.25 -3.41
N SER A 54 13.74 10.84 -3.61
CA SER A 54 13.53 11.89 -4.60
C SER A 54 14.45 13.08 -4.33
N ARG A 55 14.50 13.55 -3.09
CA ARG A 55 15.37 14.67 -2.68
C ARG A 55 16.86 14.37 -2.79
N LEU A 56 17.25 13.11 -2.66
CA LEU A 56 18.63 12.65 -2.85
C LEU A 56 18.98 12.49 -4.34
N GLY A 57 18.02 12.60 -5.26
CA GLY A 57 18.21 12.39 -6.69
C GLY A 57 18.18 10.91 -7.11
N ASN A 58 17.78 10.01 -6.21
CA ASN A 58 17.65 8.58 -6.48
C ASN A 58 16.28 8.30 -7.11
N ILE A 59 16.14 8.67 -8.39
CA ILE A 59 14.85 8.71 -9.10
C ILE A 59 14.18 7.32 -9.16
N ALA A 60 14.92 6.28 -9.53
CA ALA A 60 14.37 4.94 -9.70
C ALA A 60 13.87 4.36 -8.37
N GLU A 61 14.66 4.49 -7.30
CA GLU A 61 14.30 4.05 -5.96
C GLU A 61 13.11 4.84 -5.41
N SER A 62 13.04 6.13 -5.70
CA SER A 62 11.92 6.96 -5.30
C SER A 62 10.61 6.48 -5.94
N ILE A 63 10.60 6.26 -7.26
CA ILE A 63 9.42 5.76 -7.99
C ILE A 63 9.03 4.36 -7.50
N ALA A 64 10.00 3.46 -7.28
CA ALA A 64 9.72 2.12 -6.77
C ALA A 64 9.09 2.13 -5.36
N ASN A 65 9.57 3.01 -4.47
CA ASN A 65 8.96 3.19 -3.16
C ASN A 65 7.57 3.81 -3.26
N LEU A 66 7.36 4.76 -4.17
CA LEU A 66 6.05 5.36 -4.38
C LEU A 66 5.03 4.33 -4.87
N GLU A 67 5.43 3.47 -5.81
CA GLU A 67 4.61 2.34 -6.29
C GLU A 67 4.26 1.38 -5.13
N ASN A 68 5.23 1.08 -4.25
CA ASN A 68 4.95 0.26 -3.07
C ASN A 68 3.94 0.93 -2.13
N SER A 69 3.99 2.25 -1.95
CA SER A 69 2.97 2.97 -1.17
C SER A 69 1.57 2.77 -1.79
N PHE A 70 1.44 2.88 -3.11
CA PHE A 70 0.17 2.68 -3.82
C PHE A 70 -0.33 1.24 -3.73
N LYS A 71 0.57 0.25 -3.85
CA LYS A 71 0.23 -1.18 -3.67
C LYS A 71 -0.29 -1.50 -2.27
N ASN A 72 0.16 -0.75 -1.25
CA ASN A 72 -0.31 -0.89 0.13
C ASN A 72 -1.59 -0.06 0.41
N GLY A 73 -2.19 0.55 -0.61
CA GLY A 73 -3.52 1.19 -0.51
C GLY A 73 -3.50 2.71 -0.40
N PHE A 74 -2.35 3.36 -0.57
CA PHE A 74 -2.30 4.83 -0.63
C PHE A 74 -3.02 5.32 -1.89
N ASP A 75 -4.02 6.19 -1.72
CA ASP A 75 -4.92 6.65 -2.78
C ASP A 75 -4.99 8.19 -2.91
N ASN A 76 -4.27 8.94 -2.09
CA ASN A 76 -4.24 10.39 -2.17
C ASN A 76 -3.24 10.89 -3.23
N TYR A 77 -3.57 10.64 -4.49
CA TYR A 77 -2.76 11.03 -5.64
C TYR A 77 -2.61 12.56 -5.78
N SER A 78 -3.58 13.33 -5.27
CA SER A 78 -3.45 14.80 -5.22
C SER A 78 -2.29 15.25 -4.34
N THR A 79 -2.04 14.57 -3.21
CA THR A 79 -0.87 14.84 -2.36
C THR A 79 0.42 14.56 -3.12
N VAL A 80 0.52 13.42 -3.82
CA VAL A 80 1.71 13.06 -4.63
C VAL A 80 2.04 14.15 -5.67
N ARG A 81 1.01 14.66 -6.35
CA ARG A 81 1.18 15.71 -7.38
C ARG A 81 1.60 17.05 -6.78
N GLY A 82 1.11 17.38 -5.58
CA GLY A 82 1.40 18.62 -4.88
C GLY A 82 2.68 18.61 -4.04
N ASP A 83 3.24 17.43 -3.75
CA ASP A 83 4.34 17.30 -2.80
C ASP A 83 5.66 17.85 -3.37
N PRO A 84 6.27 18.89 -2.76
CA PRO A 84 7.54 19.45 -3.23
C PRO A 84 8.71 18.47 -3.10
N ASP A 85 8.65 17.50 -2.17
CA ASP A 85 9.73 16.53 -2.00
C ASP A 85 9.82 15.56 -3.19
N LEU A 86 8.74 15.41 -3.95
CA LEU A 86 8.66 14.59 -5.17
C LEU A 86 8.93 15.38 -6.46
N ASP A 87 9.18 16.70 -6.40
CA ASP A 87 9.47 17.52 -7.59
C ASP A 87 10.59 16.95 -8.50
N PRO A 88 11.70 16.41 -7.97
CA PRO A 88 12.74 15.78 -8.79
C PRO A 88 12.25 14.65 -9.70
N ILE A 89 11.29 13.83 -9.24
CA ILE A 89 10.80 12.67 -9.98
C ILE A 89 9.63 12.99 -10.91
N LYS A 90 8.93 14.13 -10.71
CA LYS A 90 7.72 14.48 -11.49
C LYS A 90 7.94 14.64 -12.99
N LYS A 91 9.19 14.87 -13.41
CA LYS A 91 9.58 15.00 -14.83
C LYS A 91 9.98 13.66 -15.46
N ASP A 92 10.08 12.61 -14.65
CA ASP A 92 10.47 11.30 -15.11
C ASP A 92 9.28 10.60 -15.78
N ARG A 93 9.54 9.99 -16.93
CA ARG A 93 8.51 9.28 -17.71
C ARG A 93 7.92 8.11 -16.93
N ASP A 94 8.69 7.44 -16.08
CA ASP A 94 8.22 6.29 -15.33
C ASP A 94 7.34 6.73 -14.14
N PHE A 95 7.54 7.94 -13.60
CA PHE A 95 6.59 8.55 -12.68
C PHE A 95 5.24 8.84 -13.35
N GLU A 96 5.26 9.42 -14.56
CA GLU A 96 4.02 9.70 -15.31
C GLU A 96 3.21 8.42 -15.57
N LYS A 97 3.86 7.34 -16.02
CA LYS A 97 3.22 6.03 -16.22
C LYS A 97 2.65 5.46 -14.93
N LEU A 98 3.39 5.58 -13.82
CA LEU A 98 2.91 5.14 -12.52
C LEU A 98 1.63 5.89 -12.15
N MET A 99 1.63 7.22 -12.27
CA MET A 99 0.45 8.03 -11.97
C MET A 99 -0.72 7.71 -12.92
N GLU A 100 -0.48 7.51 -14.21
CA GLU A 100 -1.54 7.10 -15.15
C GLU A 100 -2.17 5.76 -14.77
N THR A 101 -1.37 4.80 -14.28
CA THR A 101 -1.84 3.48 -13.86
C THR A 101 -2.80 3.55 -12.67
N TYR A 102 -2.55 4.44 -11.70
CA TYR A 102 -3.29 4.49 -10.44
C TYR A 102 -4.35 5.62 -10.38
N ASP A 103 -4.04 6.81 -10.91
CA ASP A 103 -4.89 8.01 -10.91
C ASP A 103 -5.71 8.15 -12.20
N GLY A 104 -5.41 7.37 -13.24
CA GLY A 104 -6.03 7.43 -14.58
C GLY A 104 -7.49 6.94 -14.67
N LYS A 105 -8.29 7.08 -13.60
CA LYS A 105 -9.74 6.85 -13.66
C LYS A 105 -10.44 8.02 -14.34
N GLY A 106 -10.24 8.09 -15.65
CA GLY A 106 -10.81 9.12 -16.50
C GLY A 106 -11.01 8.73 -17.95
N PHE A 107 -11.11 7.44 -18.34
CA PHE A 107 -11.60 7.12 -19.70
C PHE A 107 -12.16 5.69 -19.86
N PHE A 108 -13.50 5.59 -19.86
CA PHE A 108 -14.44 4.69 -20.58
C PHE A 108 -15.59 4.20 -19.70
N ASN A 109 -16.74 4.87 -19.81
CA ASN A 109 -18.04 4.28 -19.53
C ASN A 109 -18.63 3.79 -20.86
N PRO A 110 -18.53 2.49 -21.22
CA PRO A 110 -18.93 2.00 -22.54
C PRO A 110 -20.46 2.00 -22.78
N PHE A 111 -21.25 2.43 -21.80
CA PHE A 111 -22.72 2.50 -21.87
C PHE A 111 -23.29 3.91 -21.67
N GLY A 112 -22.48 4.96 -21.63
CA GLY A 112 -22.93 6.33 -21.36
C GLY A 112 -23.58 7.09 -22.53
N LEU A 113 -23.83 6.46 -23.69
CA LEU A 113 -24.21 7.16 -24.92
C LEU A 113 -25.71 7.14 -25.29
N PHE A 114 -26.62 6.69 -24.42
CA PHE A 114 -28.05 6.76 -24.74
C PHE A 114 -28.90 7.17 -23.53
N GLY A 115 -29.27 8.46 -23.50
CA GLY A 115 -30.13 9.06 -22.48
C GLY A 115 -30.74 10.38 -22.93
N SER A 116 -31.43 10.32 -24.08
CA SER A 116 -32.41 11.23 -24.69
C SER A 116 -32.66 12.62 -24.05
N LYS A 117 -32.41 13.68 -24.86
CA LYS A 117 -33.21 14.92 -24.82
C LYS A 117 -34.63 14.61 -25.32
N LYS A 118 -35.65 14.92 -24.52
CA LYS A 118 -36.89 15.56 -24.95
C LYS A 118 -37.57 16.19 -23.75
#